data_AF-A0A7C5VQS5-F1
#
_entry.id   AF-A0A7C5VQS5-F1
#
_cell.length_a   1.000
_cell.length_b   1.000
_cell.length_c   1.000
_cell.angle_alpha   90.00
_cell.angle_beta   90.00
_cell.angle_gamma   90.00
#
_symmetry.space_group_name_H-M   'P 1'
#
loop_
_entity.id
_entity.type
_entity.pdbx_description
1 polymer ?
#
loop_
_entity_poly.entity_id
_entity_poly.type
_entity_poly.pdbx_seq_one_letter_code
_entity_poly.pdbx_strand_id
1 'polypeptide(L)'
;MGREKIVPDTSVLINQVLSSMLERGELRDVEIVIPMAALDELQAQASRGRAEGFVGLNEVKRVRELGASHGVEVRFAGERPSLEDIRLARGGRIDALIRDVARIEGGTLYTSDYVQYLVAEAEGIAARHFRVVEQ
;
A
#
# COMPACT_ATOMS: atom_id res chain seq x y z
N MET A 1 5.92 15.33 -18.11
CA MET A 1 5.68 13.90 -17.85
C MET A 1 5.90 13.70 -16.37
N GLY A 2 4.88 13.22 -15.64
CA GLY A 2 4.98 13.01 -14.19
C GLY A 2 5.81 11.77 -13.87
N ARG A 3 6.40 11.72 -12.68
CA ARG A 3 7.00 10.50 -12.13
C ARG A 3 5.93 9.42 -11.97
N GLU A 4 6.29 8.15 -12.16
CA GLU A 4 5.38 7.05 -11.87
C GLU A 4 5.05 7.03 -10.37
N LYS A 5 3.78 6.81 -10.03
CA LYS A 5 3.31 6.75 -8.66
C LYS A 5 2.94 5.31 -8.29
N ILE A 6 3.44 4.85 -7.17
CA ILE A 6 3.15 3.53 -6.61
C ILE A 6 2.23 3.73 -5.41
N VAL A 7 1.09 3.04 -5.41
CA VAL A 7 0.12 3.07 -4.31
C VAL A 7 0.06 1.69 -3.67
N PRO A 8 0.76 1.44 -2.56
CA PRO A 8 0.74 0.14 -1.90
C PRO A 8 -0.54 -0.08 -1.09
N ASP A 9 -1.05 -1.30 -1.12
CA ASP A 9 -2.04 -1.76 -0.14
C ASP A 9 -1.39 -2.31 1.14
N THR A 10 -2.21 -2.76 2.09
CA THR A 10 -1.72 -3.36 3.33
C THR A 10 -0.94 -4.66 3.12
N SER A 11 -1.32 -5.47 2.13
CA SER A 11 -0.67 -6.77 1.90
C SER A 11 0.78 -6.62 1.43
N VAL A 12 1.11 -5.70 0.52
CA VAL A 12 2.52 -5.47 0.11
C VAL A 12 3.37 -4.84 1.21
N LEU A 13 2.75 -4.06 2.10
CA LEU A 13 3.42 -3.50 3.27
C LEU A 13 3.73 -4.59 4.30
N ILE A 14 2.79 -5.50 4.56
CA ILE A 14 3.02 -6.64 5.47
C ILE A 14 4.10 -7.57 4.89
N ASN A 15 4.07 -7.80 3.59
CA ASN A 15 5.00 -8.69 2.90
C ASN A 15 6.37 -8.04 2.58
N GLN A 16 6.60 -6.80 3.04
CA GLN A 16 7.87 -6.07 2.90
C GLN A 16 8.38 -5.99 1.45
N VAL A 17 7.44 -5.91 0.50
CA VAL A 17 7.76 -5.92 -0.93
C VAL A 17 8.51 -4.63 -1.31
N LEU A 18 8.06 -3.48 -0.79
CA LEU A 18 8.58 -2.18 -1.20
C LEU A 18 10.02 -1.96 -0.76
N SER A 19 10.36 -2.23 0.51
CA SER A 19 11.73 -2.11 1.00
C SER A 19 12.67 -3.07 0.27
N SER A 20 12.22 -4.29 0.01
CA SER A 20 12.97 -5.27 -0.78
C SER A 20 13.24 -4.76 -2.21
N MET A 21 12.28 -4.11 -2.85
CA MET A 21 12.47 -3.51 -4.19
C MET A 21 13.40 -2.29 -4.15
N LEU A 22 13.30 -1.45 -3.10
CA LEU A 22 14.21 -0.30 -2.89
C LEU A 22 15.66 -0.77 -2.73
N GLU A 23 15.90 -1.79 -1.91
CA GLU A 23 17.23 -2.36 -1.68
C GLU A 23 17.85 -2.97 -2.93
N ARG A 24 17.03 -3.56 -3.81
CA ARG A 24 17.47 -4.04 -5.13
C ARG A 24 17.62 -2.93 -6.17
N GLY A 25 17.28 -1.69 -5.81
CA GLY A 25 17.35 -0.53 -6.71
C GLY A 25 16.35 -0.60 -7.88
N GLU A 26 15.24 -1.30 -7.71
CA GLU A 26 14.18 -1.48 -8.71
C GLU A 26 13.20 -0.30 -8.75
N LEU A 27 13.13 0.48 -7.67
CA LEU A 27 12.30 1.69 -7.60
C LEU A 27 13.19 2.92 -7.82
N ARG A 28 13.16 3.47 -9.05
CA ARG A 28 13.90 4.68 -9.44
C ARG A 28 12.97 5.65 -10.15
N ASP A 29 13.13 6.94 -9.88
CA ASP A 29 12.28 8.01 -10.45
C ASP A 29 10.77 7.82 -10.24
N VAL A 30 10.42 7.12 -9.14
CA VAL A 30 9.04 6.89 -8.69
C VAL A 30 8.73 7.72 -7.46
N GLU A 31 7.45 7.87 -7.19
CA GLU A 31 6.89 8.40 -5.94
C GLU A 31 6.02 7.32 -5.29
N ILE A 32 6.22 7.06 -4.00
CA ILE A 32 5.41 6.11 -3.23
C ILE A 32 4.36 6.89 -2.44
N VAL A 33 3.10 6.63 -2.73
CA VAL A 33 1.95 7.29 -2.12
C VAL A 33 1.22 6.29 -1.22
N ILE A 34 1.51 6.33 0.08
CA ILE A 34 0.94 5.41 1.07
C ILE A 34 -0.48 5.87 1.43
N PRO A 35 -1.53 5.05 1.18
CA PRO A 35 -2.89 5.40 1.56
C PRO A 35 -3.05 5.50 3.09
N MET A 36 -3.73 6.56 3.55
CA MET A 36 -4.08 6.72 4.97
C MET A 36 -4.92 5.54 5.49
N ALA A 37 -5.81 5.00 4.65
CA ALA A 37 -6.60 3.82 4.97
C ALA A 37 -5.74 2.58 5.26
N ALA A 38 -4.66 2.36 4.48
CA ALA A 38 -3.73 1.26 4.72
C ALA A 38 -2.98 1.43 6.05
N LEU A 39 -2.52 2.65 6.35
CA LEU A 39 -1.86 2.96 7.61
C LEU A 39 -2.78 2.70 8.83
N ASP A 40 -4.05 3.09 8.72
CA ASP A 40 -5.03 2.93 9.80
C ASP A 40 -5.42 1.47 10.02
N GLU A 41 -5.49 0.68 8.96
CA GLU A 41 -5.67 -0.76 9.07
C GLU A 41 -4.50 -1.42 9.82
N LEU A 42 -3.26 -1.09 9.45
CA LEU A 42 -2.06 -1.60 10.13
C LEU A 42 -2.03 -1.20 11.61
N GLN A 43 -2.35 0.06 11.91
CA GLN A 43 -2.49 0.54 13.29
C GLN A 43 -3.56 -0.23 14.07
N ALA A 44 -4.72 -0.48 13.46
CA ALA A 44 -5.81 -1.22 14.10
C ALA A 44 -5.44 -2.69 14.36
N GLN A 45 -4.72 -3.32 13.43
CA GLN A 45 -4.19 -4.67 13.61
C GLN A 45 -3.16 -4.72 14.75
N ALA A 46 -2.18 -3.81 14.75
CA ALA A 46 -1.15 -3.71 15.78
C ALA A 46 -1.75 -3.45 17.18
N SER A 47 -2.74 -2.55 17.26
CA SER A 47 -3.44 -2.23 18.51
C SER A 47 -4.22 -3.41 19.09
N ARG A 48 -4.59 -4.39 18.25
CA ARG A 48 -5.22 -5.66 18.66
C ARG A 48 -4.19 -6.77 18.93
N GLY A 49 -2.89 -6.46 18.93
CA GLY A 49 -1.81 -7.41 19.17
C GLY A 49 -1.48 -8.32 17.98
N ARG A 50 -1.94 -8.02 16.76
CA ARG A 50 -1.60 -8.81 15.57
C ARG A 50 -0.21 -8.46 15.07
N ALA A 51 0.64 -9.47 14.89
CA ALA A 51 2.01 -9.31 14.44
C ALA A 51 2.11 -8.59 13.08
N GLU A 52 1.23 -8.93 12.14
CA GLU A 52 1.13 -8.33 10.80
C GLU A 52 1.07 -6.80 10.84
N GLY A 53 0.26 -6.24 11.75
CA GLY A 53 0.14 -4.78 11.90
C GLY A 53 1.47 -4.13 12.31
N PHE A 54 2.21 -4.76 13.23
CA PHE A 54 3.55 -4.28 13.60
C PHE A 54 4.56 -4.41 12.46
N VAL A 55 4.50 -5.52 11.71
CA VAL A 55 5.36 -5.74 10.53
C VAL A 55 5.11 -4.65 9.49
N GLY A 56 3.85 -4.42 9.10
CA GLY A 56 3.53 -3.40 8.10
C GLY A 56 3.86 -1.98 8.56
N LEU A 57 3.65 -1.63 9.83
CA LEU A 57 4.08 -0.32 10.36
C LEU A 57 5.60 -0.14 10.32
N ASN A 58 6.36 -1.20 10.63
CA ASN A 58 7.82 -1.17 10.52
C ASN A 58 8.27 -1.07 9.06
N GLU A 59 7.59 -1.74 8.13
CA GLU A 59 7.84 -1.60 6.70
C GLU A 59 7.63 -0.16 6.24
N VAL A 60 6.52 0.49 6.63
CA VAL A 60 6.27 1.91 6.28
C VAL A 60 7.42 2.81 6.73
N LYS A 61 7.95 2.58 7.95
CA LYS A 61 9.14 3.31 8.43
C LYS A 61 10.37 3.04 7.58
N ARG A 62 10.66 1.76 7.29
CA ARG A 62 11.81 1.32 6.49
C ARG A 62 11.75 1.87 5.07
N VAL A 63 10.59 1.84 4.42
CA VAL A 63 10.37 2.39 3.08
C VAL A 63 10.65 3.89 3.03
N ARG A 64 10.27 4.65 4.07
CA ARG A 64 10.59 6.08 4.17
C ARG A 64 12.08 6.35 4.31
N GLU A 65 12.77 5.58 5.15
CA GLU A 65 14.21 5.69 5.37
C GLU A 65 15.02 5.31 4.12
N LEU A 66 14.68 4.19 3.50
CA LEU A 66 15.28 3.74 2.24
C LEU A 66 14.96 4.69 1.08
N GLY A 67 13.72 5.16 0.99
CA GLY A 67 13.29 6.09 -0.06
C GLY A 67 14.11 7.37 -0.05
N ALA A 68 14.31 7.97 1.12
CA ALA A 68 15.18 9.14 1.29
C ALA A 68 16.62 8.88 0.81
N SER A 69 17.15 7.68 1.06
CA SER A 69 18.50 7.27 0.66
C SER A 69 18.63 7.01 -0.85
N HIS A 70 17.53 6.65 -1.52
CA HIS A 70 17.48 6.32 -2.95
C HIS A 70 16.87 7.44 -3.81
N GLY A 71 16.56 8.60 -3.23
CA GLY A 71 15.92 9.71 -3.95
C GLY A 71 14.47 9.45 -4.35
N VAL A 72 13.81 8.49 -3.70
CA VAL A 72 12.40 8.15 -3.89
C VAL A 72 11.56 8.90 -2.86
N GLU A 73 10.64 9.73 -3.34
CA GLU A 73 9.72 10.46 -2.47
C GLU A 73 8.66 9.52 -1.90
N VAL A 74 8.40 9.63 -0.60
CA VAL A 74 7.35 8.88 0.09
C VAL A 74 6.43 9.86 0.80
N ARG A 75 5.15 9.85 0.43
CA ARG A 75 4.12 10.66 1.10
C ARG A 75 2.89 9.84 1.43
N PHE A 76 1.99 10.45 2.18
CA PHE A 76 0.72 9.86 2.57
C PHE A 76 -0.43 10.59 1.88
N ALA A 77 -1.47 9.87 1.48
CA ALA A 77 -2.62 10.45 0.79
C ALA A 77 -3.93 9.69 1.05
N GLY A 78 -5.03 10.32 0.66
CA GLY A 78 -6.37 9.78 0.85
C GLY A 78 -6.96 10.05 2.22
N GLU A 79 -8.21 9.64 2.37
CA GLU A 79 -8.98 9.84 3.58
C GLU A 79 -8.70 8.72 4.60
N ARG A 80 -8.89 9.07 5.88
CA ARG A 80 -8.92 8.07 6.96
C ARG A 80 -10.29 7.40 6.99
N PRO A 81 -10.39 6.09 7.24
CA PRO A 81 -11.67 5.40 7.31
C PRO A 81 -12.58 6.01 8.39
N SER A 82 -13.82 6.32 8.03
CA SER A 82 -14.84 6.73 8.99
C SER A 82 -15.33 5.53 9.82
N LEU A 83 -16.14 5.80 10.86
CA LEU A 83 -16.79 4.72 11.63
C LEU A 83 -17.67 3.82 10.77
N GLU A 84 -18.29 4.37 9.73
CA GLU A 84 -19.08 3.60 8.77
C GLU A 84 -18.19 2.72 7.90
N ASP A 85 -17.08 3.26 7.39
CA ASP A 85 -16.10 2.47 6.62
C ASP A 85 -15.55 1.31 7.44
N ILE A 86 -15.27 1.53 8.73
CA ILE A 86 -14.78 0.48 9.64
C ILE A 86 -15.85 -0.61 9.84
N ARG A 87 -17.13 -0.25 9.93
CA ARG A 87 -18.23 -1.24 10.01
C ARG A 87 -18.35 -2.04 8.72
N LEU A 88 -18.16 -1.38 7.58
CA LEU A 88 -18.18 -1.98 6.25
C LEU A 88 -16.85 -2.64 5.85
N ALA A 89 -15.82 -2.60 6.70
CA ALA A 89 -14.49 -3.11 6.39
C ALA A 89 -14.50 -4.59 6.01
N ARG A 90 -15.39 -5.39 6.62
CA ARG A 90 -15.59 -6.81 6.26
C ARG A 90 -16.08 -7.02 4.81
N GLY A 91 -16.56 -5.97 4.15
CA GLY A 91 -17.01 -5.96 2.75
C GLY A 91 -16.02 -5.34 1.77
N GLY A 92 -14.75 -5.13 2.14
CA GLY A 92 -13.73 -4.60 1.23
C GLY A 92 -13.74 -3.07 1.10
N ARG A 93 -14.31 -2.35 2.09
CA ARG A 93 -14.36 -0.88 2.04
C ARG A 93 -12.98 -0.24 2.17
N ILE A 94 -12.08 -0.82 2.97
CA ILE A 94 -10.70 -0.34 3.12
C ILE A 94 -9.95 -0.45 1.78
N ASP A 95 -10.06 -1.61 1.13
CA ASP A 95 -9.56 -1.88 -0.21
C ASP A 95 -10.09 -0.90 -1.27
N ALA A 96 -11.37 -0.53 -1.18
CA ALA A 96 -11.94 0.50 -2.04
C ALA A 96 -11.28 1.87 -1.81
N LEU A 97 -11.06 2.29 -0.56
CA LEU A 97 -10.38 3.56 -0.26
C LEU A 97 -8.94 3.59 -0.78
N ILE A 98 -8.21 2.47 -0.70
CA ILE A 98 -6.87 2.31 -1.26
C ILE A 98 -6.90 2.47 -2.78
N ARG A 99 -7.85 1.80 -3.46
CA ARG A 99 -8.07 1.92 -4.90
C ARG A 99 -8.48 3.33 -5.33
N ASP A 100 -9.27 4.02 -4.51
CA ASP A 100 -9.63 5.41 -4.76
C ASP A 100 -8.38 6.32 -4.77
N VAL A 101 -7.43 6.10 -3.86
CA VAL A 101 -6.14 6.80 -3.90
C VAL A 101 -5.39 6.51 -5.19
N ALA A 102 -5.27 5.23 -5.60
CA ALA A 102 -4.60 4.86 -6.85
C ALA A 102 -5.24 5.55 -8.07
N ARG A 103 -6.57 5.56 -8.14
CA ARG A 103 -7.32 6.22 -9.22
C ARG A 103 -7.11 7.74 -9.23
N ILE A 104 -7.26 8.40 -8.09
CA ILE A 104 -7.15 9.87 -7.96
C ILE A 104 -5.73 10.33 -8.31
N GLU A 105 -4.73 9.57 -7.88
CA GLU A 105 -3.33 9.90 -8.11
C GLU A 105 -2.85 9.57 -9.54
N GLY A 106 -3.62 8.76 -10.27
CA GLY A 106 -3.16 8.14 -11.52
C GLY A 106 -1.97 7.21 -11.29
N GLY A 107 -1.94 6.53 -10.13
CA GLY A 107 -0.87 5.63 -9.72
C GLY A 107 -1.19 4.16 -9.94
N THR A 108 -0.15 3.32 -9.87
CA THR A 108 -0.26 1.87 -9.97
C THR A 108 -0.48 1.26 -8.59
N LEU A 109 -1.59 0.55 -8.38
CA LEU A 109 -1.85 -0.22 -7.18
C LEU A 109 -0.85 -1.37 -7.06
N TYR A 110 -0.08 -1.42 -5.98
CA TYR A 110 0.79 -2.55 -5.66
C TYR A 110 0.11 -3.38 -4.58
N THR A 111 -0.15 -4.65 -4.88
CA THR A 111 -0.88 -5.55 -3.99
C THR A 111 -0.32 -6.97 -4.03
N SER A 112 -0.35 -7.68 -2.90
CA SER A 112 -0.12 -9.12 -2.77
C SER A 112 -1.43 -9.88 -2.58
N ASP A 113 -2.58 -9.21 -2.63
CA ASP A 113 -3.91 -9.81 -2.67
C ASP A 113 -4.39 -9.89 -4.13
N TYR A 114 -4.55 -11.12 -4.60
CA TYR A 114 -5.00 -11.38 -5.96
C TYR A 114 -6.44 -10.92 -6.21
N VAL A 115 -7.31 -10.93 -5.21
CA VAL A 115 -8.69 -10.44 -5.34
C VAL A 115 -8.69 -8.93 -5.52
N GLN A 116 -7.94 -8.20 -4.69
CA GLN A 116 -7.76 -6.75 -4.82
C GLN A 116 -7.20 -6.37 -6.20
N TYR A 117 -6.21 -7.11 -6.70
CA TYR A 117 -5.67 -6.94 -8.04
C TYR A 117 -6.75 -7.08 -9.13
N LEU A 118 -7.53 -8.16 -9.10
CA LEU A 118 -8.60 -8.40 -10.07
C LEU A 118 -9.67 -7.30 -10.04
N VAL A 119 -10.03 -6.82 -8.85
CA VAL A 119 -10.99 -5.73 -8.71
C VAL A 119 -10.43 -4.42 -9.27
N ALA A 120 -9.16 -4.12 -9.04
CA ALA A 120 -8.50 -2.95 -9.61
C ALA A 120 -8.48 -3.00 -11.15
N GLU A 121 -8.14 -4.16 -11.74
CA GLU A 121 -8.20 -4.36 -13.19
C GLU A 121 -9.63 -4.19 -13.74
N ALA A 122 -10.63 -4.77 -13.07
CA ALA A 122 -12.03 -4.65 -13.45
C ALA A 122 -12.53 -3.19 -13.42
N GLU A 123 -11.98 -2.37 -12.53
CA GLU A 123 -12.27 -0.94 -12.43
C GLU A 123 -11.41 -0.05 -13.34
N GLY A 124 -10.50 -0.62 -14.12
CA GLY A 124 -9.60 0.11 -15.01
C GLY A 124 -8.49 0.87 -14.28
N ILE A 125 -8.14 0.45 -13.06
CA ILE A 125 -7.02 1.00 -12.30
C ILE A 125 -5.76 0.20 -12.66
N ALA A 126 -4.65 0.89 -12.95
CA ALA A 126 -3.36 0.23 -13.14
C ALA A 126 -2.97 -0.52 -11.85
N ALA A 127 -2.61 -1.80 -11.97
CA ALA A 127 -2.28 -2.62 -10.82
C ALA A 127 -1.13 -3.59 -11.12
N ARG A 128 -0.36 -3.92 -10.09
CA ARG A 128 0.70 -4.93 -10.13
C ARG A 128 0.55 -5.86 -8.94
N HIS A 129 0.44 -7.15 -9.24
CA HIS A 129 0.31 -8.20 -8.24
C HIS A 129 1.67 -8.83 -7.89
N PHE A 130 1.95 -8.98 -6.60
CA PHE A 130 3.18 -9.58 -6.06
C PHE A 130 2.86 -10.88 -5.34
N ARG A 131 3.20 -12.00 -5.98
CA ARG A 131 3.10 -13.33 -5.35
C ARG A 131 4.15 -13.45 -4.25
N VAL A 132 3.69 -13.78 -3.05
CA VAL A 132 4.55 -14.14 -1.94
C VAL A 132 4.56 -15.65 -1.84
N VAL A 133 5.73 -16.25 -1.99
CA VAL A 133 5.93 -17.67 -1.76
C VAL A 133 6.32 -17.80 -0.30
N GLU A 134 5.50 -18.47 0.52
CA GLU A 134 5.89 -18.83 1.88
C GLU A 134 7.16 -19.71 1.79
N GLN A 135 8.20 -19.32 2.53
CA GLN A 135 9.42 -20.13 2.70
C GLN A 135 9.25 -21.09 3.89
#